data_AF-A0A146L6H2-F1
#
_entry.id   AF-A0A146L6H2-F1
#
_cell.length_a   1.000
_cell.length_b   1.000
_cell.length_c   1.000
_cell.angle_alpha   90.00
_cell.angle_beta   90.00
_cell.angle_gamma   90.00
#
_symmetry.space_group_name_H-M   'P 1'
#
loop_
_entity.id
_entity.type
_entity.pdbx_description
1 polymer ?
#
loop_
_entity_poly.entity_id
_entity_poly.type
_entity_poly.pdbx_seq_one_letter_code
_entity_poly.pdbx_strand_id
1 'polypeptide(L)'
;MGYLGGVSWAMLVARTCQLYPNAVAATLVHKFFLVFSQWKWPQPVLLKQPDNVNLGFPVWDPRVTVADRYHLMPIITPVYPQQNSTFNVSTSTRTIMQDAFNEGLAITDDILLGKAPWDKLFEIPVFFTKYKHFIVLIASSAGPDEHLEWCGLIESKVRHLVGNLERNQHILLAHVNPECYAAPPSPDQTSVPPTSMWFIGLVFKKLENPNVDLTYDIQSFTTSVHRQAVQSKMIKETMKIEARHVKRKQLSAYLPAAILKREKKVGNPADDHDDSEEIQVAVTSSPVELLKRGLGPIFTCSAECFRELFCFSNARDPKRLFTLGRILQCNNLKTTPGKYCGAKNLIATS
;
A
#
# COMPACT_ATOMS: atom_id res chain seq x y z
N MET A 1 -4.55 -0.04 -6.53
CA MET A 1 -4.04 1.31 -6.18
C MET A 1 -2.67 1.70 -6.75
N GLY A 2 -1.82 0.78 -7.24
CA GLY A 2 -0.53 1.15 -7.88
C GLY A 2 0.70 1.10 -6.97
N TYR A 3 0.54 0.58 -5.75
CA TYR A 3 1.64 0.22 -4.85
C TYR A 3 2.06 -1.24 -5.03
N LEU A 4 3.12 -1.65 -4.33
CA LEU A 4 3.62 -3.02 -4.30
C LEU A 4 2.68 -3.93 -3.51
N GLY A 5 2.39 -5.11 -4.07
CA GLY A 5 1.75 -6.20 -3.36
C GLY A 5 2.78 -7.09 -2.63
N GLY A 6 2.29 -8.07 -1.86
CA GLY A 6 3.15 -8.95 -1.05
C GLY A 6 4.24 -9.69 -1.84
N VAL A 7 3.92 -10.18 -3.04
CA VAL A 7 4.91 -10.87 -3.90
C VAL A 7 6.03 -9.92 -4.33
N SER A 8 5.69 -8.68 -4.70
CA SER A 8 6.68 -7.66 -5.07
C SER A 8 7.59 -7.31 -3.89
N TRP A 9 7.04 -7.11 -2.70
CA TRP A 9 7.83 -6.88 -1.49
C TRP A 9 8.76 -8.06 -1.18
N ALA A 10 8.26 -9.30 -1.24
CA ALA A 10 9.05 -10.49 -1.02
C ALA A 10 10.22 -10.61 -2.00
N MET A 11 10.02 -10.25 -3.28
CA MET A 11 11.10 -10.24 -4.27
C MET A 11 12.14 -9.16 -4.00
N LEU A 12 11.74 -7.96 -3.56
CA LEU A 12 12.70 -6.93 -3.14
C LEU A 12 13.54 -7.40 -1.95
N VAL A 13 12.89 -7.97 -0.92
CA VAL A 13 13.58 -8.51 0.25
C VAL A 13 14.52 -9.66 -0.13
N ALA A 14 14.08 -10.59 -0.97
CA ALA A 14 14.91 -11.68 -1.47
C ALA A 14 16.13 -11.15 -2.23
N ARG A 15 15.98 -10.08 -3.03
CA ARG A 15 17.10 -9.45 -3.71
C ARG A 15 18.10 -8.85 -2.71
N THR A 16 17.64 -8.21 -1.63
CA THR A 16 18.51 -7.73 -0.56
C THR A 16 19.27 -8.88 0.09
N CYS A 17 18.61 -9.99 0.39
CA CYS A 17 19.27 -11.18 0.96
C CYS A 17 20.35 -11.75 0.04
N GLN A 18 20.15 -11.76 -1.29
CA GLN A 18 21.16 -12.18 -2.26
C GLN A 18 22.42 -11.29 -2.23
N LEU A 19 22.24 -9.99 -2.01
CA LEU A 19 23.35 -9.03 -1.95
C LEU A 19 24.11 -9.09 -0.61
N TYR A 20 23.47 -9.59 0.45
CA TYR A 20 24.01 -9.65 1.81
C TYR A 20 23.74 -11.02 2.47
N PRO A 21 24.35 -12.12 1.99
CA PRO A 21 23.96 -13.50 2.34
C PRO A 21 24.18 -13.87 3.81
N ASN A 22 25.11 -13.20 4.49
CA ASN A 22 25.47 -13.49 5.89
C ASN A 22 24.93 -12.43 6.86
N ALA A 23 24.13 -11.47 6.39
CA ALA A 23 23.60 -10.41 7.23
C ALA A 23 22.42 -10.91 8.07
N VAL A 24 22.33 -10.44 9.32
CA VAL A 24 21.19 -10.68 10.20
C VAL A 24 20.01 -9.77 9.83
N ALA A 25 18.81 -10.10 10.33
CA ALA A 25 17.57 -9.39 9.98
C ALA A 25 17.65 -7.86 10.17
N ALA A 26 18.18 -7.39 11.31
CA ALA A 26 18.35 -5.96 11.58
C ALA A 26 19.19 -5.25 10.51
N THR A 27 20.29 -5.85 10.10
CA THR A 27 21.15 -5.34 9.03
C THR A 27 20.45 -5.43 7.67
N LEU A 28 19.70 -6.49 7.39
CA LEU A 28 18.95 -6.64 6.13
C LEU A 28 17.87 -5.57 5.97
N VAL A 29 17.18 -5.17 7.03
CA VAL A 29 16.19 -4.07 6.98
C VAL A 29 16.86 -2.75 6.59
N HIS A 30 18.00 -2.41 7.21
CA HIS A 30 18.79 -1.23 6.80
C HIS A 30 19.26 -1.33 5.34
N LYS A 31 19.84 -2.47 4.96
CA LYS A 31 20.32 -2.70 3.59
C LYS A 31 19.21 -2.67 2.56
N PHE A 32 17.99 -3.08 2.93
CA PHE A 32 16.82 -3.00 2.08
C PHE A 32 16.55 -1.54 1.68
N PHE A 33 16.45 -0.65 2.68
CA PHE A 33 16.25 0.77 2.41
C PHE A 33 17.43 1.39 1.66
N LEU A 34 18.66 1.04 2.02
CA LEU A 34 19.87 1.51 1.31
C LEU A 34 19.86 1.13 -0.18
N VAL A 35 19.58 -0.13 -0.50
CA VAL A 35 19.58 -0.63 -1.88
C VAL A 35 18.47 0.04 -2.69
N PHE A 36 17.23 0.08 -2.18
CA PHE A 36 16.09 0.54 -2.96
C PHE A 36 15.89 2.05 -2.97
N SER A 37 16.44 2.79 -1.99
CA SER A 37 16.56 4.25 -2.07
C SER A 37 17.52 4.67 -3.19
N GLN A 38 18.59 3.92 -3.43
CA GLN A 38 19.62 4.25 -4.43
C GLN A 38 19.44 3.53 -5.78
N TRP A 39 18.46 2.63 -5.87
CA TRP A 39 18.22 1.82 -7.06
C TRP A 39 17.91 2.70 -8.27
N LYS A 40 18.56 2.41 -9.40
CA LYS A 40 18.46 3.21 -10.63
C LYS A 40 17.25 2.80 -11.46
N TRP A 41 16.05 3.07 -10.94
CA TRP A 41 14.80 2.87 -11.69
C TRP A 41 14.86 3.59 -13.06
N PRO A 42 14.40 2.97 -14.17
CA PRO A 42 13.61 1.73 -14.26
C PRO A 42 14.44 0.44 -14.45
N GLN A 43 15.71 0.37 -14.00
CA GLN A 43 16.43 -0.91 -14.04
C GLN A 43 15.65 -2.01 -13.29
N PRO A 44 15.46 -3.20 -13.89
CA PRO A 44 14.62 -4.23 -13.29
C PRO A 44 15.29 -4.93 -12.14
N VAL A 45 14.50 -5.25 -11.11
CA VAL A 45 14.91 -6.16 -10.05
C VAL A 45 14.72 -7.60 -10.53
N LEU A 46 15.81 -8.34 -10.62
CA LEU A 46 15.87 -9.74 -11.05
C LEU A 46 16.44 -10.60 -9.92
N LEU A 47 15.77 -11.70 -9.60
CA LEU A 47 16.24 -12.69 -8.62
C LEU A 47 17.12 -13.78 -9.25
N LYS A 48 16.97 -14.02 -10.55
CA LYS A 48 17.82 -14.89 -11.34
C LYS A 48 17.88 -14.39 -12.78
N GLN A 49 18.82 -14.92 -13.56
CA GLN A 49 18.84 -14.67 -14.98
C GLN A 49 17.57 -15.25 -15.63
N PRO A 50 16.91 -14.53 -16.56
CA PRO A 50 15.77 -15.07 -17.29
C PRO A 50 16.17 -16.30 -18.09
N ASP A 51 15.39 -17.38 -17.97
CA ASP A 51 15.59 -18.58 -18.78
C ASP A 51 15.07 -18.31 -20.20
N ASN A 52 15.82 -18.70 -21.24
CA ASN A 52 15.36 -18.60 -22.61
C ASN A 52 14.59 -19.88 -22.99
N VAL A 53 13.29 -19.89 -22.69
CA VAL A 53 12.40 -21.03 -22.92
C VAL A 53 11.47 -20.73 -24.09
N ASN A 54 11.66 -21.43 -25.20
CA ASN A 54 10.94 -21.23 -26.48
C ASN A 54 9.54 -21.86 -26.49
N LEU A 55 8.71 -21.61 -25.48
CA LEU A 55 7.34 -22.13 -25.41
C LEU A 55 6.28 -21.15 -25.95
N GLY A 56 6.69 -19.98 -26.45
CA GLY A 56 5.79 -19.01 -27.10
C GLY A 56 4.91 -18.19 -26.15
N PHE A 57 5.05 -18.34 -24.82
CA PHE A 57 4.34 -17.50 -23.87
C PHE A 57 4.92 -16.08 -23.81
N PRO A 58 4.09 -15.05 -23.52
CA PRO A 58 4.57 -13.68 -23.37
C PRO A 58 5.52 -13.60 -22.17
N VAL A 59 6.70 -13.02 -22.39
CA VAL A 59 7.71 -12.78 -21.36
C VAL A 59 7.99 -11.28 -21.31
N TRP A 60 8.16 -10.74 -20.10
CA TRP A 60 8.57 -9.35 -19.93
C TRP A 60 9.98 -9.15 -20.51
N ASP A 61 10.08 -8.34 -21.56
CA ASP A 61 11.36 -7.97 -22.17
C ASP A 61 11.24 -6.60 -22.85
N PRO A 62 11.81 -5.52 -22.26
CA PRO A 62 11.72 -4.18 -22.83
C PRO A 62 12.47 -4.03 -24.16
N ARG A 63 13.35 -4.97 -24.53
CA ARG A 63 14.04 -4.94 -25.84
C ARG A 63 13.08 -5.30 -26.96
N VAL A 64 12.19 -6.27 -26.71
CA VAL A 64 11.25 -6.81 -27.69
C VAL A 64 9.88 -6.12 -27.59
N THR A 65 9.33 -6.01 -26.38
CA THR A 65 7.99 -5.47 -26.15
C THR A 65 8.06 -3.97 -25.86
N VAL A 66 7.47 -3.14 -26.73
CA VAL A 66 7.50 -1.68 -26.57
C VAL A 66 6.79 -1.21 -25.31
N ALA A 67 5.66 -1.84 -24.94
CA ALA A 67 4.91 -1.49 -23.73
C ALA A 67 5.76 -1.64 -22.45
N ASP A 68 6.62 -2.66 -22.39
CA ASP A 68 7.48 -2.96 -21.25
C ASP A 68 8.51 -1.86 -20.97
N ARG A 69 8.88 -1.08 -21.99
CA ARG A 69 9.83 0.05 -21.88
C ARG A 69 9.29 1.18 -21.02
N TYR A 70 7.97 1.29 -20.87
CA TYR A 70 7.32 2.33 -20.09
C TYR A 70 7.09 1.94 -18.62
N HIS A 71 7.48 0.73 -18.20
CA HIS A 71 7.39 0.33 -16.80
C HIS A 71 8.36 1.11 -15.92
N LEU A 72 7.84 1.73 -14.86
CA LEU A 72 8.57 2.71 -14.05
C LEU A 72 9.42 2.09 -12.93
N MET A 73 8.98 0.96 -12.38
CA MET A 73 9.62 0.28 -11.25
C MET A 73 9.53 -1.25 -11.41
N PRO A 74 10.17 -1.85 -12.44
CA PRO A 74 9.95 -3.25 -12.78
C PRO A 74 10.55 -4.22 -11.75
N ILE A 75 9.72 -5.12 -11.22
CA ILE A 75 10.13 -6.20 -10.31
C ILE A 75 9.63 -7.51 -10.92
N ILE A 76 10.57 -8.32 -11.40
CA ILE A 76 10.27 -9.39 -12.35
C ILE A 76 10.16 -10.73 -11.63
N THR A 77 9.08 -11.47 -11.92
CA THR A 77 8.88 -12.81 -11.37
C THR A 77 9.98 -13.75 -11.84
N PRO A 78 10.53 -14.60 -10.96
CA PRO A 78 11.69 -15.41 -11.32
C PRO A 78 11.33 -16.60 -12.23
N VAL A 79 10.10 -17.09 -12.18
CA VAL A 79 9.68 -18.30 -12.89
C VAL A 79 9.13 -17.93 -14.27
N TYR A 80 9.47 -18.74 -15.28
CA TYR A 80 8.92 -18.62 -16.62
C TYR A 80 7.40 -18.89 -16.65
N PRO A 81 6.60 -18.13 -17.44
CA PRO A 81 7.00 -16.92 -18.16
C PRO A 81 7.19 -15.75 -17.19
N GLN A 82 8.36 -15.09 -17.25
CA GLN A 82 8.66 -13.98 -16.35
C GLN A 82 7.79 -12.78 -16.69
N GLN A 83 7.22 -12.14 -15.67
CA GLN A 83 6.29 -11.02 -15.80
C GLN A 83 6.68 -9.91 -14.82
N ASN A 84 6.32 -8.67 -15.15
CA ASN A 84 6.48 -7.56 -14.22
C ASN A 84 5.35 -7.57 -13.18
N SER A 85 5.68 -7.78 -11.91
CA SER A 85 4.70 -7.78 -10.81
C SER A 85 4.15 -6.39 -10.45
N THR A 86 4.83 -5.33 -10.87
CA THR A 86 4.56 -3.92 -10.51
C THR A 86 4.20 -3.05 -11.72
N PHE A 87 3.60 -3.64 -12.76
CA PHE A 87 3.16 -2.89 -13.96
C PHE A 87 2.15 -1.78 -13.68
N ASN A 88 1.48 -1.81 -12.52
CA ASN A 88 0.53 -0.78 -12.09
C ASN A 88 1.16 0.44 -11.40
N VAL A 89 2.48 0.44 -11.18
CA VAL A 89 3.18 1.59 -10.58
C VAL A 89 3.12 2.78 -11.54
N SER A 90 2.61 3.90 -11.04
CA SER A 90 2.51 5.19 -11.71
C SER A 90 3.65 6.13 -11.32
N THR A 91 3.74 7.30 -11.94
CA THR A 91 4.77 8.29 -11.60
C THR A 91 4.60 8.75 -10.15
N SER A 92 3.37 9.03 -9.71
CA SER A 92 3.09 9.48 -8.35
C SER A 92 3.42 8.41 -7.32
N THR A 93 2.94 7.18 -7.53
CA THR A 93 3.18 6.07 -6.59
C THR A 93 4.66 5.73 -6.50
N ARG A 94 5.40 5.75 -7.63
CA ARG A 94 6.87 5.61 -7.60
C ARG A 94 7.53 6.69 -6.76
N THR A 95 7.18 7.97 -6.96
CA THR A 95 7.73 9.08 -6.17
C THR A 95 7.47 8.91 -4.68
N ILE A 96 6.23 8.54 -4.31
CA ILE A 96 5.85 8.32 -2.90
C ILE A 96 6.66 7.18 -2.27
N MET A 97 6.85 6.08 -3.00
CA MET A 97 7.64 4.95 -2.51
C MET A 97 9.13 5.28 -2.43
N GLN A 98 9.64 6.05 -3.38
CA GLN A 98 11.03 6.52 -3.38
C GLN A 98 11.31 7.42 -2.16
N ASP A 99 10.40 8.36 -1.85
CA ASP A 99 10.48 9.19 -0.66
C ASP A 99 10.44 8.34 0.61
N ALA A 100 9.54 7.35 0.68
CA ALA A 100 9.45 6.42 1.80
C ALA A 100 10.71 5.55 1.97
N PHE A 101 11.38 5.15 0.87
CA PHE A 101 12.67 4.44 0.98
C PHE A 101 13.78 5.32 1.54
N ASN A 102 13.81 6.60 1.15
CA ASN A 102 14.78 7.57 1.67
C ASN A 102 14.55 7.84 3.16
N GLU A 103 13.30 8.03 3.57
CA GLU A 103 12.91 8.22 4.97
C GLU A 103 13.24 6.97 5.81
N GLY A 104 12.90 5.78 5.31
CA GLY A 104 13.23 4.51 5.96
C GLY A 104 14.74 4.32 6.12
N LEU A 105 15.55 4.72 5.12
CA LEU A 105 17.01 4.68 5.24
C LEU A 105 17.48 5.58 6.39
N ALA A 106 17.04 6.85 6.42
CA ALA A 106 17.42 7.78 7.47
C ALA A 106 17.04 7.28 8.88
N ILE A 107 15.84 6.72 9.04
CA ILE A 107 15.39 6.14 10.31
C ILE A 107 16.26 4.93 10.68
N THR A 108 16.56 4.04 9.73
CA THR A 108 17.41 2.87 10.01
C THR A 108 18.87 3.24 10.28
N ASP A 109 19.39 4.32 9.70
CA ASP A 109 20.70 4.88 10.06
C ASP A 109 20.71 5.33 11.53
N ASP A 110 19.68 6.07 11.97
CA ASP A 110 19.52 6.47 13.37
C ASP A 110 19.43 5.25 14.31
N ILE A 111 18.68 4.21 13.92
CA ILE A 111 18.54 2.97 14.71
C ILE A 111 19.89 2.27 14.85
N LEU A 112 20.66 2.12 13.77
CA LEU A 112 21.98 1.48 13.82
C LEU A 112 23.00 2.28 14.63
N LEU A 113 22.86 3.61 14.68
CA LEU A 113 23.66 4.49 15.53
C LEU A 113 23.16 4.56 16.98
N GLY A 114 22.08 3.84 17.33
CA GLY A 114 21.48 3.85 18.67
C GLY A 114 20.74 5.15 19.02
N LYS A 115 20.40 5.97 18.04
CA LYS A 115 19.71 7.27 18.20
C LYS A 115 18.19 7.18 18.18
N ALA A 116 17.65 6.05 17.72
CA ALA A 116 16.20 5.82 17.65
C ALA A 116 15.85 4.35 17.92
N PRO A 117 14.67 4.06 18.50
CA PRO A 117 14.15 2.71 18.61
C PRO A 117 13.52 2.22 17.29
N TRP A 118 13.34 0.90 17.16
CA TRP A 118 12.67 0.30 15.99
C TRP A 118 11.23 0.75 15.80
N ASP A 119 10.53 1.12 16.88
CA ASP A 119 9.14 1.58 16.81
C ASP A 119 8.98 2.80 15.90
N LYS A 120 10.00 3.67 15.82
CA LYS A 120 10.04 4.85 14.94
C LYS A 120 9.85 4.49 13.46
N LEU A 121 10.37 3.33 13.03
CA LEU A 121 10.24 2.88 11.64
C LEU A 121 8.80 2.45 11.30
N PHE A 122 8.02 2.06 12.29
CA PHE A 122 6.66 1.53 12.13
C PHE A 122 5.59 2.52 12.59
N GLU A 123 5.96 3.76 12.89
CA GLU A 123 5.01 4.83 13.16
C GLU A 123 4.10 5.05 11.96
N ILE A 124 2.81 5.25 12.22
CA ILE A 124 1.82 5.46 11.16
C ILE A 124 2.12 6.81 10.48
N PRO A 125 2.38 6.82 9.17
CA PRO A 125 2.62 8.05 8.44
C PRO A 125 1.42 8.98 8.51
N VAL A 126 1.67 10.27 8.69
CA VAL A 126 0.62 11.29 8.65
C VAL A 126 0.17 11.54 7.20
N PHE A 127 -1.10 11.29 6.89
CA PHE A 127 -1.64 11.44 5.52
C PHE A 127 -2.54 12.67 5.38
N PHE A 128 -3.51 12.84 6.29
CA PHE A 128 -4.51 13.92 6.21
C PHE A 128 -3.96 15.29 6.60
N THR A 129 -2.84 15.34 7.33
CA THR A 129 -2.13 16.60 7.61
C THR A 129 -1.10 16.96 6.53
N LYS A 130 -0.59 15.96 5.78
CA LYS A 130 0.50 16.10 4.79
C LYS A 130 0.11 16.94 3.57
N TYR A 131 -1.13 16.84 3.09
CA TYR A 131 -1.59 17.53 1.88
C TYR A 131 -2.52 18.71 2.19
N LYS A 132 -2.48 19.74 1.35
CA LYS A 132 -3.39 20.90 1.47
C LYS A 132 -4.75 20.64 0.80
N HIS A 133 -4.78 19.77 -0.21
CA HIS A 133 -5.94 19.47 -1.02
C HIS A 133 -6.11 17.96 -1.18
N PHE A 134 -7.35 17.52 -1.29
CA PHE A 134 -7.71 16.12 -1.43
C PHE A 134 -8.83 15.96 -2.46
N ILE A 135 -8.90 14.77 -3.06
CA ILE A 135 -10.13 14.23 -3.65
C ILE A 135 -10.67 13.17 -2.70
N VAL A 136 -11.96 13.27 -2.38
CA VAL A 136 -12.71 12.24 -1.66
C VAL A 136 -13.54 11.48 -2.67
N LEU A 137 -13.31 10.18 -2.80
CA LEU A 137 -14.17 9.26 -3.54
C LEU A 137 -15.15 8.63 -2.57
N ILE A 138 -16.44 8.69 -2.88
CA ILE A 138 -17.52 8.19 -2.04
C ILE A 138 -18.29 7.16 -2.85
N ALA A 139 -18.36 5.95 -2.35
CA ALA A 139 -19.18 4.87 -2.90
C ALA A 139 -20.31 4.58 -1.94
N SER A 140 -21.54 4.47 -2.44
CA SER A 140 -22.69 4.04 -1.65
C SER A 140 -23.54 3.03 -2.40
N SER A 141 -24.25 2.19 -1.65
CA SER A 141 -25.16 1.15 -2.17
C SER A 141 -26.28 0.87 -1.15
N ALA A 142 -27.30 0.10 -1.53
CA ALA A 142 -28.43 -0.18 -0.63
C ALA A 142 -28.13 -1.29 0.41
N GLY A 143 -27.28 -2.24 0.06
CA GLY A 143 -27.02 -3.43 0.88
C GLY A 143 -25.54 -3.83 0.91
N PRO A 144 -25.11 -4.61 1.91
CA PRO A 144 -23.69 -4.91 2.15
C PRO A 144 -23.05 -5.75 1.04
N ASP A 145 -23.78 -6.71 0.44
CA ASP A 145 -23.24 -7.55 -0.64
C ASP A 145 -22.98 -6.73 -1.91
N GLU A 146 -23.95 -5.89 -2.29
CA GLU A 146 -23.81 -4.92 -3.37
C GLU A 146 -22.66 -3.96 -3.09
N HIS A 147 -22.53 -3.51 -1.84
CA HIS A 147 -21.47 -2.59 -1.43
C HIS A 147 -20.09 -3.18 -1.64
N LEU A 148 -19.90 -4.46 -1.30
CA LEU A 148 -18.62 -5.14 -1.43
C LEU A 148 -18.20 -5.23 -2.89
N GLU A 149 -19.10 -5.66 -3.78
CA GLU A 149 -18.85 -5.72 -5.22
C GLU A 149 -18.57 -4.32 -5.80
N TRP A 150 -19.35 -3.33 -5.40
CA TRP A 150 -19.21 -1.96 -5.86
C TRP A 150 -17.88 -1.32 -5.43
N CYS A 151 -17.51 -1.50 -4.16
CA CYS A 151 -16.21 -1.08 -3.63
C CYS A 151 -15.06 -1.75 -4.38
N GLY A 152 -15.15 -3.07 -4.61
CA GLY A 152 -14.12 -3.81 -5.35
C GLY A 152 -13.94 -3.31 -6.78
N LEU A 153 -15.03 -3.02 -7.49
CA LEU A 153 -14.95 -2.42 -8.81
C LEU A 153 -14.28 -1.04 -8.76
N ILE A 154 -14.74 -0.15 -7.87
CA ILE A 154 -14.19 1.21 -7.75
C ILE A 154 -12.69 1.16 -7.42
N GLU A 155 -12.31 0.38 -6.41
CA GLU A 155 -10.93 0.21 -5.96
C GLU A 155 -10.00 -0.27 -7.09
N SER A 156 -10.50 -1.20 -7.93
CA SER A 156 -9.76 -1.67 -9.11
C SER A 156 -9.50 -0.58 -10.16
N LYS A 157 -10.29 0.51 -10.15
CA LYS A 157 -10.23 1.60 -11.12
C LYS A 157 -9.60 2.88 -10.60
N VAL A 158 -9.46 3.08 -9.29
CA VAL A 158 -8.89 4.33 -8.73
C VAL A 158 -7.53 4.70 -9.34
N ARG A 159 -6.70 3.71 -9.72
CA ARG A 159 -5.44 3.95 -10.43
C ARG A 159 -5.59 4.75 -11.74
N HIS A 160 -6.74 4.63 -12.42
CA HIS A 160 -7.03 5.39 -13.64
C HIS A 160 -7.32 6.86 -13.32
N LEU A 161 -7.95 7.16 -12.19
CA LEU A 161 -8.09 8.55 -11.73
C LEU A 161 -6.71 9.16 -11.46
N VAL A 162 -5.82 8.43 -10.79
CA VAL A 162 -4.41 8.87 -10.60
C VAL A 162 -3.75 9.16 -11.94
N GLY A 163 -3.88 8.27 -12.92
CA GLY A 163 -3.34 8.48 -14.26
C GLY A 163 -3.98 9.64 -15.04
N ASN A 164 -5.24 9.97 -14.79
CA ASN A 164 -5.87 11.19 -15.33
C ASN A 164 -5.24 12.44 -14.69
N LEU A 165 -5.14 12.45 -13.36
CA LEU A 165 -4.58 13.56 -12.58
C LEU A 165 -3.09 13.80 -12.91
N GLU A 166 -2.29 12.74 -13.15
CA GLU A 166 -0.89 12.88 -13.55
C GLU A 166 -0.71 13.56 -14.92
N ARG A 167 -1.71 13.48 -15.80
CA ARG A 167 -1.71 14.18 -17.10
C ARG A 167 -2.16 15.63 -16.99
N ASN A 168 -2.81 16.01 -15.89
CA ASN A 168 -3.21 17.39 -15.65
C ASN A 168 -1.95 18.24 -15.42
N GLN A 169 -1.80 19.32 -16.20
CA GLN A 169 -0.61 20.16 -16.18
C GLN A 169 -0.38 20.84 -14.83
N HIS A 170 -1.43 21.02 -14.02
CA HIS A 170 -1.36 21.70 -12.73
C HIS A 170 -1.07 20.75 -11.55
N ILE A 171 -1.21 19.44 -11.74
CA ILE A 171 -0.95 18.45 -10.69
C ILE A 171 0.51 18.00 -10.76
N LEU A 172 1.20 18.05 -9.62
CA LEU A 172 2.55 17.51 -9.44
C LEU A 172 2.51 16.07 -8.94
N LEU A 173 1.60 15.76 -8.01
CA LEU A 173 1.50 14.46 -7.36
C LEU A 173 0.04 14.16 -6.96
N ALA A 174 -0.39 12.92 -7.19
CA ALA A 174 -1.64 12.38 -6.63
C ALA A 174 -1.33 11.14 -5.77
N HIS A 175 -1.49 11.26 -4.46
CA HIS A 175 -1.24 10.19 -3.47
C HIS A 175 -2.55 9.57 -3.00
N VAL A 176 -2.87 8.37 -3.49
CA VAL A 176 -4.02 7.60 -3.01
C VAL A 176 -3.69 6.94 -1.67
N ASN A 177 -4.47 7.21 -0.63
CA ASN A 177 -4.45 6.40 0.58
C ASN A 177 -5.12 5.04 0.28
N PRO A 178 -4.43 3.90 0.47
CA PRO A 178 -5.03 2.60 0.23
C PRO A 178 -6.11 2.21 1.27
N GLU A 179 -6.21 2.90 2.40
CA GLU A 179 -7.28 2.66 3.39
C GLU A 179 -8.63 3.14 2.86
N CYS A 180 -9.63 2.29 3.06
CA CYS A 180 -11.03 2.63 2.90
C CYS A 180 -11.62 3.04 4.25
N TYR A 181 -12.34 4.15 4.28
CA TYR A 181 -12.98 4.68 5.49
C TYR A 181 -14.50 4.62 5.36
N ALA A 182 -15.19 4.30 6.45
CA ALA A 182 -16.65 4.42 6.48
C ALA A 182 -17.07 5.89 6.59
N ALA A 183 -18.22 6.24 6.01
CA ALA A 183 -18.81 7.56 6.24
C ALA A 183 -19.15 7.76 7.73
N PRO A 184 -19.02 8.99 8.25
CA PRO A 184 -19.49 9.29 9.59
C PRO A 184 -21.01 9.07 9.68
N PRO A 185 -21.52 8.58 10.82
CA PRO A 185 -22.95 8.35 11.00
C PRO A 185 -23.73 9.67 10.84
N SER A 186 -24.83 9.62 10.09
CA SER A 186 -25.75 10.75 9.96
C SER A 186 -26.39 11.05 11.32
N PRO A 187 -26.58 12.34 11.69
CA PRO A 187 -27.29 12.70 12.92
C PRO A 187 -28.75 12.20 12.98
N ASP A 188 -29.37 11.90 11.82
CA ASP A 188 -30.81 11.66 11.73
C ASP A 188 -31.26 10.20 11.95
N GLN A 189 -30.40 9.30 12.46
CA GLN A 189 -30.71 7.90 12.85
C GLN A 189 -31.50 7.04 11.82
N THR A 190 -31.69 7.53 10.60
CA THR A 190 -32.22 6.76 9.48
C THR A 190 -31.16 5.78 9.03
N SER A 191 -31.57 4.61 8.54
CA SER A 191 -30.65 3.58 8.03
C SER A 191 -29.77 4.18 6.92
N VAL A 192 -28.56 4.62 7.28
CA VAL A 192 -27.63 5.20 6.31
C VAL A 192 -27.19 4.08 5.39
N PRO A 193 -27.31 4.23 4.06
CA PRO A 193 -26.82 3.23 3.13
C PRO A 193 -25.33 2.96 3.38
N PRO A 194 -24.87 1.69 3.27
CA PRO A 194 -23.44 1.37 3.28
C PRO A 194 -22.66 2.36 2.42
N THR A 195 -21.68 3.05 3.04
CA THR A 195 -20.91 4.10 2.39
C THR A 195 -19.44 3.97 2.73
N SER A 196 -18.62 3.90 1.69
CA SER A 196 -17.17 3.76 1.74
C SER A 196 -16.49 4.95 1.08
N MET A 197 -15.36 5.39 1.63
CA MET A 197 -14.62 6.55 1.15
C MET A 197 -13.14 6.26 1.00
N TRP A 198 -12.56 6.78 -0.09
CA TRP A 198 -11.12 6.81 -0.32
C TRP A 198 -10.64 8.24 -0.48
N PHE A 199 -9.40 8.50 -0.08
CA PHE A 199 -8.81 9.83 -0.11
C PHE A 199 -7.57 9.86 -0.99
N ILE A 200 -7.47 10.89 -1.83
CA ILE A 200 -6.32 11.14 -2.69
C ILE A 200 -5.75 12.50 -2.33
N GLY A 201 -4.57 12.54 -1.71
CA GLY A 201 -3.85 13.76 -1.43
C GLY A 201 -3.24 14.35 -2.70
N LEU A 202 -3.37 15.67 -2.88
CA LEU A 202 -2.90 16.36 -4.07
C LEU A 202 -1.78 17.35 -3.75
N VAL A 203 -0.77 17.38 -4.61
CA VAL A 203 0.23 18.44 -4.67
C VAL A 203 0.10 19.13 -6.01
N PHE A 204 -0.14 20.44 -6.00
CA PHE A 204 -0.18 21.26 -7.22
C PHE A 204 1.23 21.76 -7.56
N LYS A 205 1.50 21.93 -8.85
CA LYS A 205 2.67 22.68 -9.30
C LYS A 205 2.52 24.13 -8.84
N LYS A 206 3.61 24.76 -8.43
CA LYS A 206 3.62 26.18 -8.04
C LYS A 206 3.31 27.01 -9.29
N LEU A 207 2.05 27.36 -9.47
CA LEU A 207 1.54 28.22 -10.53
C LEU A 207 0.74 29.36 -9.89
N GLU A 208 0.71 30.51 -10.57
CA GLU A 208 0.17 31.77 -10.06
C GLU A 208 -1.35 31.76 -9.82
N ASN A 209 -2.08 30.75 -10.34
CA ASN A 209 -3.54 30.64 -10.19
C ASN A 209 -3.97 29.54 -9.20
N PRO A 210 -4.69 29.90 -8.11
CA PRO A 210 -5.08 28.95 -7.06
C PRO A 210 -6.36 28.15 -7.33
N ASN A 211 -7.12 28.48 -8.39
CA ASN A 211 -8.42 27.87 -8.69
C ASN A 211 -8.30 26.84 -9.82
N VAL A 212 -7.63 25.72 -9.55
CA VAL A 212 -7.57 24.61 -10.49
C VAL A 212 -8.90 23.86 -10.46
N ASP A 213 -9.57 23.80 -11.61
CA ASP A 213 -10.78 23.01 -11.80
C ASP A 213 -10.41 21.55 -12.13
N LEU A 214 -10.86 20.63 -11.27
CA LEU A 214 -10.66 19.18 -11.42
C LEU A 214 -11.96 18.47 -11.84
N THR A 215 -13.02 19.22 -12.14
CA THR A 215 -14.35 18.68 -12.45
C THR A 215 -14.31 17.72 -13.63
N TYR A 216 -13.59 18.07 -14.71
CA TYR A 216 -13.47 17.20 -15.87
C TYR A 216 -12.76 15.87 -15.57
N ASP A 217 -11.63 15.92 -14.86
CA ASP A 217 -10.86 14.72 -14.49
C ASP A 217 -11.70 13.76 -13.64
N ILE A 218 -12.43 14.32 -12.68
CA ILE A 218 -13.36 13.62 -11.80
C ILE A 218 -14.52 13.01 -12.59
N GLN A 219 -15.20 13.81 -13.42
CA GLN A 219 -16.38 13.38 -14.17
C GLN A 219 -16.03 12.33 -15.23
N SER A 220 -14.88 12.46 -15.88
CA SER A 220 -14.35 11.48 -16.81
C SER A 220 -14.12 10.13 -16.11
N PHE A 221 -13.56 10.15 -14.90
CA PHE A 221 -13.38 8.95 -14.09
C PHE A 221 -14.72 8.31 -13.68
N THR A 222 -15.65 9.07 -13.09
CA THR A 222 -16.95 8.53 -12.65
C THR A 222 -17.73 7.93 -13.81
N THR A 223 -17.73 8.60 -14.97
CA THR A 223 -18.37 8.11 -16.20
C THR A 223 -17.72 6.79 -16.67
N SER A 224 -16.39 6.69 -16.62
CA SER A 224 -15.67 5.48 -17.02
C SER A 224 -15.98 4.29 -16.10
N VAL A 225 -16.05 4.51 -14.79
CA VAL A 225 -16.44 3.49 -13.81
C VAL A 225 -17.87 3.01 -14.09
N HIS A 226 -18.81 3.95 -14.25
CA HIS A 226 -20.21 3.63 -14.55
C HIS A 226 -20.35 2.84 -15.86
N ARG A 227 -19.66 3.25 -16.93
CA ARG A 227 -19.66 2.53 -18.22
C ARG A 227 -19.16 1.09 -18.07
N GLN A 228 -18.09 0.87 -17.30
CA GLN A 228 -17.56 -0.48 -17.08
C GLN A 228 -18.49 -1.33 -16.21
N ALA A 229 -19.14 -0.73 -15.22
CA ALA A 229 -20.13 -1.40 -14.39
C ALA A 229 -21.35 -1.87 -15.21
N VAL A 230 -21.81 -1.04 -16.16
CA VAL A 230 -22.85 -1.42 -17.13
C VAL A 230 -22.38 -2.57 -18.03
N GLN A 231 -21.18 -2.47 -18.61
CA GLN A 231 -20.65 -3.50 -19.53
C GLN A 231 -20.45 -4.86 -18.85
N SER A 232 -20.07 -4.85 -17.58
CA SER A 232 -19.88 -6.07 -16.77
C SER A 232 -21.18 -6.58 -16.14
N LYS A 233 -22.32 -5.90 -16.36
CA LYS A 233 -23.64 -6.23 -15.77
C LYS A 233 -23.62 -6.26 -14.23
N MET A 234 -22.73 -5.48 -13.61
CA MET A 234 -22.59 -5.40 -12.15
C MET A 234 -23.35 -4.22 -11.55
N ILE A 235 -23.75 -3.22 -12.35
CA ILE A 235 -24.40 -2.02 -11.81
C ILE A 235 -25.87 -2.25 -11.46
N LYS A 236 -26.27 -1.74 -10.31
CA LYS A 236 -27.66 -1.65 -9.84
C LYS A 236 -28.00 -0.17 -9.62
N GLU A 237 -29.28 0.19 -9.69
CA GLU A 237 -29.75 1.58 -9.51
C GLU A 237 -29.36 2.19 -8.15
N THR A 238 -29.16 1.32 -7.16
CA THR A 238 -28.77 1.66 -5.78
C THR A 238 -27.30 2.05 -5.66
N MET A 239 -26.45 1.65 -6.60
CA MET A 239 -24.99 1.87 -6.57
C MET A 239 -24.63 3.26 -7.09
N LYS A 240 -23.99 4.07 -6.24
CA LYS A 240 -23.60 5.44 -6.58
C LYS A 240 -22.12 5.66 -6.31
N ILE A 241 -21.49 6.45 -7.17
CA ILE A 241 -20.14 6.96 -6.99
C ILE A 241 -20.16 8.48 -7.09
N GLU A 242 -19.51 9.13 -6.14
CA GLU A 242 -19.28 10.56 -6.14
C GLU A 242 -17.79 10.82 -5.92
N ALA A 243 -17.25 11.88 -6.53
CA ALA A 243 -15.94 12.39 -6.16
C ALA A 243 -16.00 13.89 -5.95
N ARG A 244 -15.34 14.37 -4.88
CA ARG A 244 -15.32 15.78 -4.50
C ARG A 244 -13.89 16.26 -4.28
N HIS A 245 -13.56 17.43 -4.83
CA HIS A 245 -12.36 18.15 -4.42
C HIS A 245 -12.63 18.90 -3.12
N VAL A 246 -11.74 18.73 -2.13
CA VAL A 246 -11.86 19.37 -0.81
C VAL A 246 -10.51 19.91 -0.35
N LYS A 247 -10.55 21.00 0.43
CA LYS A 247 -9.37 21.52 1.14
C LYS A 247 -9.19 20.74 2.45
N ARG A 248 -7.96 20.66 2.97
CA ARG A 248 -7.63 20.00 4.25
C ARG A 248 -8.56 20.42 5.40
N LYS A 249 -8.90 21.71 5.48
CA LYS A 249 -9.79 22.26 6.52
C LYS A 249 -11.20 21.67 6.50
N GLN A 250 -11.65 21.13 5.36
CA GLN A 250 -12.98 20.54 5.18
C GLN A 250 -13.01 19.03 5.46
N LEU A 251 -11.85 18.39 5.74
CA LEU A 251 -11.79 16.95 6.01
C LEU A 251 -12.53 16.52 7.28
N SER A 252 -12.76 17.44 8.24
CA SER A 252 -13.53 17.15 9.45
C SER A 252 -15.00 16.81 9.18
N ALA A 253 -15.52 17.13 7.99
CA ALA A 253 -16.85 16.70 7.57
C ALA A 253 -16.90 15.23 7.14
N TYR A 254 -15.75 14.63 6.80
CA TYR A 254 -15.66 13.27 6.25
C TYR A 254 -15.03 12.27 7.20
N LEU A 255 -14.18 12.73 8.13
CA LEU A 255 -13.41 11.85 9.00
C LEU A 255 -13.68 12.11 10.48
N PRO A 256 -13.76 11.06 11.32
CA PRO A 256 -13.84 11.22 12.76
C PRO A 256 -12.71 12.07 13.33
N ALA A 257 -13.02 12.91 14.32
CA ALA A 257 -12.04 13.79 14.96
C ALA A 257 -10.85 13.03 15.57
N ALA A 258 -11.04 11.78 16.00
CA ALA A 258 -9.98 10.93 16.54
C ALA A 258 -8.85 10.68 15.53
N ILE A 259 -9.18 10.43 14.25
CA ILE A 259 -8.19 10.21 13.19
C ILE A 259 -7.39 11.48 12.95
N LEU A 260 -8.10 12.61 12.81
CA LEU A 260 -7.47 13.91 12.55
C LEU A 260 -6.62 14.42 13.75
N LYS A 261 -7.01 14.11 14.99
CA LYS A 261 -6.24 14.45 16.19
C LYS A 261 -5.00 13.58 16.35
N ARG A 262 -5.10 12.27 16.09
CA ARG A 262 -3.97 11.34 16.15
C ARG A 262 -2.84 11.79 15.23
N GLU A 263 -3.16 12.16 13.99
CA GLU A 263 -2.14 12.63 13.04
C GLU A 263 -1.52 13.99 13.40
N LYS A 264 -2.25 14.86 14.09
CA LYS A 264 -1.68 16.13 14.59
C LYS A 264 -0.64 15.91 15.68
N LYS A 265 -0.86 14.92 16.55
CA LYS A 265 0.08 14.57 17.63
C LYS A 265 1.37 13.96 17.07
N VAL A 266 1.26 13.09 16.07
CA VAL A 266 2.44 12.49 15.40
C VAL A 266 3.21 13.54 14.58
N GLY A 267 2.52 14.52 13.99
CA GLY A 267 3.14 15.55 13.14
C GLY A 267 3.85 16.70 13.88
N ASN A 268 3.73 16.81 15.21
CA ASN A 268 4.32 17.90 16.00
C ASN A 268 5.03 17.33 17.25
N PRO A 269 6.33 16.98 17.17
CA PRO A 269 7.08 16.47 18.32
C PRO A 269 7.71 17.56 19.22
N ALA A 270 7.41 18.85 18.99
CA ALA A 270 7.96 19.94 19.77
C ALA A 270 6.93 20.45 20.80
N ASP A 271 7.36 20.51 22.06
CA ASP A 271 6.63 20.77 23.31
C ASP A 271 5.80 19.62 23.88
N ASP A 272 6.47 18.79 24.69
CA ASP A 272 5.89 18.27 25.94
C ASP A 272 7.08 18.06 26.92
N HIS A 273 7.40 19.09 27.70
CA HIS A 273 8.10 18.94 28.96
C HIS A 273 7.10 19.07 30.10
N ASP A 274 7.06 18.01 30.89
CA ASP A 274 6.57 17.87 32.27
C ASP A 274 5.07 18.15 32.55
N ASP A 275 4.33 17.08 32.85
CA ASP A 275 3.89 16.88 34.22
C ASP A 275 3.55 15.40 34.46
N SER A 276 4.01 14.92 35.61
CA SER A 276 3.91 13.55 36.07
C SER A 276 2.53 13.26 36.66
N GLU A 277 1.82 12.26 36.15
CA GLU A 277 0.88 11.47 36.95
C GLU A 277 1.07 9.98 36.63
N GLU A 278 1.53 9.24 37.65
CA GLU A 278 1.59 7.79 37.67
C GLU A 278 0.19 7.19 37.49
N ILE A 279 -0.02 6.52 36.35
CA ILE A 279 -1.07 5.50 36.24
C ILE A 279 -0.36 4.16 36.05
N GLN A 280 -0.24 3.40 37.14
CA GLN A 280 0.13 2.00 37.08
C GLN A 280 -0.99 1.22 36.36
N VAL A 281 -0.79 0.94 35.08
CA VAL A 281 -1.50 -0.14 34.39
C VAL A 281 -0.52 -1.28 34.17
N ALA A 282 -0.72 -2.37 34.90
CA ALA A 282 0.04 -3.60 34.75
C ALA A 282 0.05 -4.06 33.29
N VAL A 283 1.22 -3.99 32.65
CA VAL A 283 1.44 -4.51 31.30
C VAL A 283 1.54 -6.02 31.39
N THR A 284 0.46 -6.71 31.04
CA THR A 284 0.49 -8.11 30.64
C THR A 284 -0.16 -8.25 29.27
N SER A 285 0.44 -7.63 28.25
CA SER A 285 0.10 -7.98 26.87
C SER A 285 1.37 -8.19 26.06
N SER A 286 1.44 -9.35 25.43
CA SER A 286 2.53 -9.78 24.58
C SER A 286 2.74 -8.78 23.43
N PRO A 287 3.98 -8.58 22.92
CA PRO A 287 4.28 -7.76 21.74
C PRO A 287 3.39 -8.07 20.51
N VAL A 288 2.77 -9.24 20.49
CA VAL A 288 1.78 -9.71 19.51
C VAL A 288 0.48 -8.89 19.49
N GLU A 289 0.05 -8.34 20.62
CA GLU A 289 -1.21 -7.57 20.75
C GLU A 289 -1.07 -6.14 20.21
N LEU A 290 0.14 -5.55 20.31
CA LEU A 290 0.46 -4.20 19.85
C LEU A 290 0.57 -4.12 18.33
N LEU A 291 1.05 -5.18 17.67
CA LEU A 291 1.17 -5.29 16.21
C LEU A 291 -0.18 -5.27 15.46
N LYS A 292 -1.28 -5.70 16.09
CA LYS A 292 -2.62 -5.68 15.48
C LYS A 292 -3.23 -4.28 15.39
N ARG A 293 -2.74 -3.32 16.18
CA ARG A 293 -3.37 -1.99 16.36
C ARG A 293 -2.71 -0.87 15.55
N GLY A 294 -1.58 -1.13 14.90
CA GLY A 294 -0.67 -0.08 14.42
C GLY A 294 -0.41 0.03 12.92
N LEU A 295 -0.98 -0.82 12.05
CA LEU A 295 -0.51 -0.89 10.66
C LEU A 295 -1.49 -0.27 9.65
N GLY A 296 -1.05 0.83 9.03
CA GLY A 296 -1.64 1.32 7.78
C GLY A 296 -1.18 0.49 6.56
N PRO A 297 -1.95 0.45 5.47
CA PRO A 297 -1.88 -0.53 4.39
C PRO A 297 -0.69 -0.40 3.44
N ILE A 298 0.09 0.69 3.51
CA ILE A 298 1.38 0.77 2.81
C ILE A 298 2.36 -0.25 3.40
N PHE A 299 2.19 -0.61 4.68
CA PHE A 299 3.09 -1.49 5.42
C PHE A 299 2.42 -2.75 6.00
N THR A 300 1.11 -2.97 5.89
CA THR A 300 0.47 -4.20 6.43
C THR A 300 1.04 -5.49 5.82
N CYS A 301 1.29 -5.50 4.51
CA CYS A 301 1.89 -6.66 3.83
C CYS A 301 3.41 -6.72 4.00
N SER A 302 4.06 -5.57 4.16
CA SER A 302 5.49 -5.43 4.44
C SER A 302 5.82 -5.97 5.84
N ALA A 303 5.04 -5.60 6.86
CA ALA A 303 5.22 -6.00 8.24
C ALA A 303 5.01 -7.49 8.46
N GLU A 304 4.08 -8.16 7.76
CA GLU A 304 3.96 -9.63 7.83
C GLU A 304 5.16 -10.33 7.18
N CYS A 305 5.67 -9.82 6.05
CA CYS A 305 6.86 -10.37 5.40
C CYS A 305 8.14 -10.13 6.23
N PHE A 306 8.27 -8.95 6.85
CA PHE A 306 9.34 -8.64 7.79
C PHE A 306 9.17 -9.40 9.12
N ARG A 307 7.94 -9.63 9.60
CA ARG A 307 7.62 -10.45 10.78
C ARG A 307 7.99 -11.90 10.56
N GLU A 308 7.72 -12.46 9.37
CA GLU A 308 8.22 -13.78 8.98
C GLU A 308 9.75 -13.79 8.95
N LEU A 309 10.42 -12.74 8.46
CA LEU A 309 11.89 -12.62 8.52
C LEU A 309 12.45 -12.59 9.96
N PHE A 310 11.83 -11.81 10.85
CA PHE A 310 12.21 -11.71 12.27
C PHE A 310 11.91 -13.01 13.02
N CYS A 311 10.78 -13.68 12.73
CA CYS A 311 10.46 -15.01 13.26
C CYS A 311 11.41 -16.10 12.73
N PHE A 312 11.84 -16.01 11.45
CA PHE A 312 12.83 -16.92 10.86
C PHE A 312 14.22 -16.76 11.45
N SER A 313 14.63 -15.53 11.78
CA SER A 313 15.95 -15.24 12.37
C SER A 313 16.16 -15.90 13.75
N ASN A 314 15.09 -16.31 14.43
CA ASN A 314 15.17 -17.07 15.68
C ASN A 314 15.20 -18.60 15.48
N ALA A 315 15.07 -19.10 14.25
CA ALA A 315 15.17 -20.52 13.93
C ALA A 315 16.52 -20.82 13.25
N ARG A 316 17.46 -21.41 14.00
CA ARG A 316 18.78 -21.86 13.51
C ARG A 316 18.68 -23.12 12.64
N ASP A 317 18.00 -23.08 11.49
CA ASP A 317 18.02 -24.22 10.54
C ASP A 317 18.02 -23.77 9.06
N PRO A 318 19.13 -23.98 8.33
CA PRO A 318 19.26 -23.65 6.91
C PRO A 318 18.30 -24.41 5.98
N LYS A 319 17.68 -25.52 6.43
CA LYS A 319 16.79 -26.35 5.59
C LYS A 319 15.41 -25.75 5.33
N ARG A 320 15.06 -24.61 5.95
CA ARG A 320 13.76 -23.93 5.76
C ARG A 320 13.72 -22.83 4.69
N LEU A 321 14.85 -22.52 4.03
CA LEU A 321 14.87 -21.62 2.86
C LEU A 321 14.01 -22.14 1.68
N PHE A 322 13.85 -23.47 1.56
CA PHE A 322 12.96 -24.10 0.57
C PHE A 322 11.46 -23.89 0.87
N THR A 323 11.10 -23.49 2.09
CA THR A 323 9.70 -23.31 2.49
C THR A 323 9.13 -21.97 2.00
N LEU A 324 9.96 -20.96 1.73
CA LEU A 324 9.51 -19.70 1.12
C LEU A 324 8.89 -19.95 -0.28
N GLY A 325 9.47 -20.89 -1.04
CA GLY A 325 8.94 -21.32 -2.34
C GLY A 325 7.59 -22.04 -2.26
N ARG A 326 7.32 -22.79 -1.19
CA ARG A 326 6.03 -23.50 -0.99
C ARG A 326 4.94 -22.61 -0.38
N ILE A 327 5.31 -21.63 0.46
CA ILE A 327 4.37 -20.63 0.99
C ILE A 327 3.87 -19.71 -0.13
N LEU A 328 4.74 -19.34 -1.08
CA LEU A 328 4.35 -18.58 -2.28
C LEU A 328 3.38 -19.35 -3.20
N GLN A 329 3.41 -20.69 -3.21
CA GLN A 329 2.46 -21.52 -3.96
C GLN A 329 1.08 -21.64 -3.27
N CYS A 330 1.02 -21.62 -1.93
CA CYS A 330 -0.24 -21.77 -1.19
C CYS A 330 -1.10 -20.49 -1.15
N ASN A 331 -0.52 -19.30 -1.34
CA ASN A 331 -1.27 -18.05 -1.35
C ASN A 331 -2.04 -17.78 -2.67
N ASN A 332 -1.87 -18.61 -3.70
CA ASN A 332 -2.67 -18.57 -4.93
C ASN A 332 -4.09 -19.18 -4.77
N LEU A 333 -4.46 -19.70 -3.59
CA LEU A 333 -5.75 -20.38 -3.35
C LEU A 333 -6.66 -19.71 -2.32
N LYS A 334 -6.32 -18.52 -1.81
CA LYS A 334 -7.16 -17.80 -0.84
C LYS A 334 -7.81 -16.57 -1.45
N THR A 335 -8.68 -16.81 -2.43
CA THR A 335 -9.69 -15.85 -2.90
C THR A 335 -11.09 -16.46 -2.80
N THR A 336 -11.52 -16.84 -1.60
CA THR A 336 -12.94 -17.03 -1.25
C THR A 336 -13.09 -17.11 0.28
N PRO A 337 -13.97 -16.31 0.91
CA PRO A 337 -14.24 -16.43 2.33
C PRO A 337 -15.31 -17.52 2.56
N GLY A 338 -15.01 -18.48 3.44
CA GLY A 338 -16.00 -19.40 4.01
C GLY A 338 -15.73 -20.89 3.76
N LYS A 339 -14.98 -21.53 4.67
CA LYS A 339 -15.33 -22.79 5.37
C LYS A 339 -14.17 -23.22 6.29
N TYR A 340 -14.55 -23.67 7.47
CA TYR A 340 -13.71 -23.98 8.63
C TYR A 340 -12.83 -25.23 8.49
N CYS A 341 -11.80 -25.24 9.35
CA CYS A 341 -11.13 -26.37 10.04
C CYS A 341 -10.84 -27.69 9.30
N GLY A 342 -9.56 -28.07 9.29
CA GLY A 342 -9.16 -29.48 9.38
C GLY A 342 -7.96 -29.86 8.52
N ALA A 343 -6.74 -29.67 9.03
CA ALA A 343 -5.58 -30.48 8.66
C ALA A 343 -4.44 -30.26 9.68
N LYS A 344 -4.59 -30.86 10.88
CA LYS A 344 -3.44 -31.31 11.66
C LYS A 344 -2.89 -32.56 10.98
N ASN A 345 -1.57 -32.71 11.01
CA ASN A 345 -0.77 -33.89 10.62
C ASN A 345 -0.48 -34.05 9.13
N LEU A 346 0.74 -33.65 8.74
CA LEU A 346 1.58 -34.39 7.79
C LEU A 346 3.05 -33.96 8.01
N ILE A 347 3.60 -34.43 9.12
CA ILE A 347 5.04 -34.68 9.29
C ILE A 347 5.18 -36.20 9.12
N ALA A 348 5.79 -36.67 8.03
CA ALA A 348 6.57 -37.90 7.96
C ALA A 348 6.99 -38.21 6.51
N THR A 349 8.25 -38.63 6.37
CA THR A 349 8.84 -39.44 5.28
C THR A 349 8.84 -38.87 3.86
N SER A 350 9.96 -38.27 3.45
CA SER A 350 11.06 -38.93 2.70
C SER A 350 12.05 -37.87 2.22
#